data_AF-A0A2D8QVT2-F1
#
_entry.id   AF-A0A2D8QVT2-F1
#
_cell.length_a   1.000
_cell.length_b   1.000
_cell.length_c   1.000
_cell.angle_alpha   90.00
_cell.angle_beta   90.00
_cell.angle_gamma   90.00
#
_symmetry.space_group_name_H-M   'P 1'
#
loop_
_entity.id
_entity.type
_entity.pdbx_description
1 polymer ?
#
loop_
_entity_poly.entity_id
_entity_poly.type
_entity_poly.pdbx_seq_one_letter_code
_entity_poly.pdbx_strand_id
1 'polypeptide(L)' 'MHSIQDESIRSSDEQDLDNFLILIKQDWKTRQKINKSNDEDEVIEIAKSARFNLPKDSFWLLESKDFKRYISRRGWYAQH' A
#
# COMPACT_ATOMS: atom_id res chain seq x y z
N MET A 1 16.51 -9.48 -33.76
CA MET A 1 15.69 -10.36 -32.91
C MET A 1 15.16 -9.49 -31.79
N HIS A 2 13.85 -9.27 -31.78
CA HIS A 2 13.13 -8.50 -30.75
C HIS A 2 12.89 -9.41 -29.55
N SER A 3 13.54 -9.10 -28.43
CA SER A 3 13.08 -9.48 -27.09
C SER A 3 13.41 -8.32 -26.17
N ILE A 4 12.60 -7.26 -26.23
CA ILE A 4 12.51 -6.30 -25.14
C ILE A 4 11.91 -7.13 -23.99
N GLN A 5 12.77 -7.52 -23.05
CA GLN A 5 12.28 -8.07 -21.80
C GLN A 5 11.52 -6.94 -21.12
N ASP A 6 10.21 -7.12 -21.06
CA ASP A 6 9.23 -6.32 -20.36
C ASP A 6 9.50 -6.42 -18.85
N GLU A 7 10.67 -5.95 -18.39
CA GLU A 7 10.78 -5.42 -17.03
C GLU A 7 10.12 -4.06 -17.09
N SER A 8 8.78 -4.08 -17.08
CA SER A 8 7.97 -2.96 -16.64
C SER A 8 8.62 -2.45 -15.36
N ILE A 9 9.28 -1.29 -15.47
CA ILE A 9 9.90 -0.60 -14.35
C ILE A 9 8.75 -0.24 -13.43
N ARG A 10 8.37 -1.16 -12.53
CA ARG A 10 7.46 -0.88 -11.44
C ARG A 10 8.05 0.31 -10.73
N SER A 11 7.30 1.40 -10.67
CA SER A 11 7.79 2.60 -10.01
C SER A 11 8.15 2.22 -8.57
N SER A 12 9.24 2.75 -8.02
CA SER A 12 9.70 2.38 -6.66
C SER A 12 8.56 2.45 -5.64
N ASP A 13 7.63 3.40 -5.81
CA ASP A 13 6.43 3.57 -4.99
C ASP A 13 5.46 2.37 -5.03
N GLU A 14 5.31 1.70 -6.18
CA GLU A 14 4.47 0.50 -6.29
C GLU A 14 5.11 -0.71 -5.60
N GLN A 15 6.44 -0.79 -5.66
CA GLN A 15 7.24 -1.81 -4.98
C GLN A 15 7.16 -1.61 -3.45
N ASP A 16 7.30 -0.37 -2.98
CA ASP A 16 7.13 0.02 -1.58
C ASP A 16 5.72 -0.33 -1.07
N LEU A 17 4.67 -0.05 -1.85
CA LEU A 17 3.30 -0.44 -1.50
C LEU A 17 3.13 -1.95 -1.38
N ASP A 18 3.68 -2.74 -2.32
CA ASP A 18 3.60 -4.20 -2.25
C ASP A 18 4.29 -4.76 -1.00
N ASN A 19 5.51 -4.27 -0.73
CA ASN A 19 6.28 -4.66 0.45
C ASN A 19 5.57 -4.25 1.75
N PHE A 20 4.97 -3.07 1.79
CA PHE A 20 4.22 -2.61 2.96
C PHE A 20 2.94 -3.43 3.20
N LEU A 21 2.23 -3.83 2.14
CA LEU A 21 1.08 -4.74 2.25
C LEU A 21 1.49 -6.12 2.77
N ILE A 22 2.65 -6.62 2.37
CA ILE A 22 3.24 -7.86 2.93
C ILE A 22 3.57 -7.66 4.41
N LEU A 23 4.20 -6.54 4.77
CA LEU A 23 4.52 -6.21 6.16
C LEU A 23 3.26 -6.16 7.03
N ILE A 24 2.17 -5.51 6.59
CA ILE A 24 0.91 -5.44 7.37
C ILE A 24 0.33 -6.84 7.62
N LYS A 25 0.49 -7.77 6.69
CA LYS A 25 0.02 -9.16 6.87
C LYS A 25 0.87 -9.92 7.89
N GLN A 26 2.17 -9.65 7.96
CA GLN A 26 3.12 -10.37 8.81
C GLN A 26 3.26 -9.73 10.21
N ASP A 27 3.24 -8.40 10.30
CA ASP A 27 3.43 -7.64 11.53
C ASP A 27 2.10 -7.16 12.12
N TRP A 28 1.66 -7.86 13.16
CA TRP A 28 0.39 -7.57 13.82
C TRP A 28 0.33 -6.17 14.44
N LYS A 29 1.47 -5.60 14.86
CA LYS A 29 1.53 -4.26 15.47
C LYS A 29 1.23 -3.19 14.43
N THR A 30 1.86 -3.28 13.27
CA THR A 30 1.62 -2.39 12.13
C THR A 30 0.16 -2.50 11.70
N ARG A 31 -0.37 -3.72 11.58
CA ARG A 31 -1.80 -3.92 11.28
C ARG A 31 -2.73 -3.26 12.30
N GLN A 32 -2.44 -3.36 13.59
CA GLN A 32 -3.23 -2.72 14.64
C GLN A 32 -3.17 -1.19 14.57
N LYS A 33 -2.04 -0.61 14.18
CA LYS A 33 -1.92 0.83 13.95
C LYS A 33 -2.82 1.25 12.78
N ILE A 34 -2.74 0.56 11.64
CA ILE A 34 -3.59 0.83 10.47
C ILE A 34 -5.08 0.69 10.79
N ASN A 35 -5.47 -0.33 11.56
CA ASN A 35 -6.86 -0.51 11.99
C ASN A 35 -7.41 0.70 12.77
N LYS A 36 -6.54 1.45 13.45
CA LYS A 36 -6.89 2.61 14.29
C LYS A 36 -6.68 3.97 13.60
N SER A 37 -5.94 4.01 12.48
CA SER A 37 -5.63 5.23 11.73
C SER A 37 -6.89 5.92 11.24
N ASN A 38 -7.05 7.23 11.41
CA ASN A 38 -8.28 7.94 11.00
C ASN A 38 -8.32 8.32 9.52
N ASP A 39 -7.14 8.51 8.94
CA ASP A 39 -6.97 9.01 7.60
C ASP A 39 -5.71 8.42 6.95
N GLU A 40 -5.57 8.67 5.65
CA GLU A 40 -4.47 8.15 4.84
C GLU A 40 -3.11 8.76 5.25
N ASP A 41 -3.11 9.96 5.83
CA ASP A 41 -1.89 10.63 6.30
C ASP A 41 -1.27 9.86 7.47
N GLU A 42 -2.08 9.43 8.46
CA GLU A 42 -1.61 8.54 9.53
C GLU A 42 -0.99 7.24 8.97
N VAL A 43 -1.58 6.67 7.91
CA VAL A 43 -1.04 5.47 7.27
C VAL A 43 0.32 5.73 6.61
N ILE A 44 0.47 6.87 5.96
CA ILE A 44 1.75 7.29 5.36
C ILE A 44 2.82 7.47 6.44
N GLU A 45 2.49 8.03 7.61
CA GLU A 45 3.43 8.15 8.73
C GLU A 45 3.87 6.80 9.29
N ILE A 46 2.94 5.84 9.39
CA ILE A 46 3.24 4.47 9.81
C ILE A 46 4.18 3.80 8.79
N ALA A 47 3.93 3.98 7.50
CA ALA A 47 4.77 3.44 6.43
C ALA A 47 6.16 4.06 6.43
N LYS A 48 6.25 5.40 6.56
CA LYS A 48 7.53 6.12 6.70
C LYS A 48 8.33 5.65 7.90
N SER A 49 7.68 5.40 9.03
CA SER A 49 8.33 4.83 10.23
C SER A 49 8.88 3.43 9.99
N ALA A 50 8.25 2.66 9.10
CA ALA A 50 8.71 1.36 8.65
C ALA A 50 9.70 1.43 7.46
N ARG A 51 10.14 2.65 7.08
CA ARG A 51 11.05 2.95 5.95
C ARG A 51 10.45 2.67 4.56
N PHE A 52 9.12 2.74 4.43
CA PHE A 52 8.43 2.68 3.15
C PHE A 52 7.96 4.07 2.71
N ASN A 53 8.04 4.34 1.41
CA ASN A 53 7.46 5.54 0.82
C ASN A 53 6.14 5.21 0.13
N LEU A 54 5.02 5.66 0.70
CA LEU A 54 3.70 5.49 0.12
C LEU A 54 3.14 6.83 -0.35
N PRO A 55 2.96 7.03 -1.66
CA PRO A 55 2.17 8.15 -2.16
C PRO A 55 0.70 7.94 -1.78
N LYS A 56 0.03 9.02 -1.37
CA LYS A 56 -1.41 9.01 -1.03
C LYS A 56 -2.28 8.52 -2.19
N ASP A 57 -1.90 8.83 -3.42
CA ASP A 57 -2.60 8.40 -4.63
C ASP A 57 -2.39 6.91 -5.00
N SER A 58 -1.48 6.20 -4.32
CA SER A 58 -1.18 4.80 -4.61
C SER A 58 -2.07 3.80 -3.87
N PHE A 59 -2.80 4.23 -2.84
CA PHE A 59 -3.64 3.36 -2.03
C PHE A 59 -4.97 4.01 -1.63
N TRP A 60 -5.88 3.19 -1.10
CA TRP A 60 -7.12 3.60 -0.46
C TRP A 60 -7.12 3.12 0.99
N LEU A 61 -7.57 3.97 1.92
CA LEU A 61 -7.95 3.55 3.26
C LEU A 61 -9.43 3.15 3.26
N LEU A 62 -9.71 1.88 3.52
CA LEU A 62 -11.04 1.30 3.52
C LEU A 62 -11.42 0.86 4.92
N GLU A 63 -12.72 0.90 5.23
CA GLU A 63 -13.27 0.41 6.49
C GLU A 63 -14.02 -0.91 6.25
N SER A 64 -13.68 -1.94 7.03
CA SER A 64 -14.40 -3.22 7.04
C SER A 64 -15.69 -3.12 7.86
N LYS A 65 -16.63 -4.05 7.62
CA LYS A 65 -17.88 -4.20 8.40
C LYS A 65 -17.68 -4.36 9.92
N ASP A 66 -16.48 -4.71 10.35
CA ASP A 66 -16.07 -4.87 11.75
C ASP A 66 -15.44 -3.59 12.33
N PHE A 67 -15.63 -2.43 11.67
CA PHE A 67 -15.00 -1.14 12.00
C PHE A 67 -13.46 -1.19 12.01
N LYS A 68 -12.87 -2.14 11.28
CA LYS A 68 -11.42 -2.29 11.11
C LYS A 68 -10.98 -1.61 9.82
N ARG A 69 -10.01 -0.71 9.91
CA ARG A 69 -9.44 -0.06 8.73
C ARG A 69 -8.32 -0.86 8.09
N TYR A 70 -8.28 -0.88 6.78
CA TYR A 70 -7.27 -1.59 6.01
C TYR A 70 -6.96 -0.81 4.74
N ILE A 71 -5.74 -1.00 4.22
CA ILE A 71 -5.36 -0.39 2.95
C ILE A 71 -5.51 -1.35 1.79
N SER A 72 -5.84 -0.81 0.63
CA SER A 72 -5.85 -1.53 -0.64
C SER A 72 -5.13 -0.72 -1.71
N ARG A 73 -4.57 -1.40 -2.71
CA ARG A 73 -3.92 -0.72 -3.85
C ARG A 73 -4.95 0.08 -4.63
N ARG A 74 -4.65 1.34 -4.88
CA ARG A 74 -5.42 2.22 -5.76
C ARG A 74 -4.91 1.99 -7.19
N GLY A 75 -5.41 0.92 -7.81
CA GLY A 75 -5.13 0.65 -9.21
C GLY A 75 -5.83 1.69 -10.10
N TRP A 76 -5.14 2.12 -11.16
CA TRP A 76 -5.85 2.52 -12.36
C TRP A 76 -6.62 1.29 -12.85
N TYR A 77 -7.95 1.38 -12.89
CA TYR A 77 -8.70 0.51 -13.78
C TYR A 77 -8.30 0.93 -15.19
N ALA A 78 -7.27 0.27 -15.75
CA ALA A 78 -7.19 0.15 -17.19
C ALA A 78 -8.46 -0.60 -17.59
N GLN A 79 -9.45 0.17 -18.01
CA GLN A 79 -10.66 -0.32 -18.63
C GLN A 79 -10.21 -1.23 -19.78
N HIS A 80 -10.71 -2.48 -19.72
CA HIS A 80 -10.67 -3.54 -20.72
C HIS A 80 -10.15 -3.19 -22.13
#